data_AF-A0A317PJC0-F1
#
_entry.id   AF-A0A317PJC0-F1
#
_cell.length_a   1.000
_cell.length_b   1.000
_cell.length_c   1.000
_cell.angle_alpha   90.00
_cell.angle_beta   90.00
_cell.angle_gamma   90.00
#
_symmetry.space_group_name_H-M   'P 1'
#
loop_
_entity.id
_entity.type
_entity.pdbx_description
1 polymer ?
#
loop_
_entity_poly.entity_id
_entity_poly.type
_entity_poly.pdbx_seq_one_letter_code
_entity_poly.pdbx_strand_id
1 'polypeptide(L)'
;MTFNSARIAFVTLSFSIAAIGMIATSAHADEFSFTATNTTDSAITEVLVSENKSDWGYFDIGSGIKPGSTVNLLWDQSTNNESCTQWVKASYADGSESEPAKFDFCEDGLEIDF
;
A
#
# COMPACT_ATOMS: atom_id res chain seq x y z
N MET A 1 5.28 81.92 0.47
CA MET A 1 5.62 80.51 0.26
C MET A 1 4.42 79.67 0.66
N THR A 2 3.80 79.07 -0.35
CA THR A 2 2.59 78.25 -0.29
C THR A 2 2.95 76.88 0.27
N PHE A 3 2.37 76.47 1.40
CA PHE A 3 2.52 75.10 1.88
C PHE A 3 1.37 74.25 1.34
N ASN A 4 1.75 73.32 0.47
CA ASN A 4 0.88 72.49 -0.35
C ASN A 4 0.37 71.30 0.47
N SER A 5 -0.93 71.05 0.36
CA SER A 5 -1.68 69.99 1.03
C SER A 5 -1.24 68.61 0.57
N ALA A 6 -0.50 67.86 1.39
CA ALA A 6 -0.29 66.44 1.19
C ALA A 6 -1.34 65.66 1.99
N ARG A 7 -2.38 65.22 1.29
CA ARG A 7 -3.41 64.31 1.80
C ARG A 7 -2.72 62.99 2.18
N ILE A 8 -2.64 62.71 3.47
CA ILE A 8 -2.20 61.42 3.99
C ILE A 8 -3.32 60.43 3.69
N ALA A 9 -3.11 59.61 2.66
CA ALA A 9 -4.05 58.57 2.27
C ALA A 9 -4.05 57.46 3.33
N PHE A 10 -5.27 57.06 3.70
CA PHE A 10 -5.58 56.11 4.74
C PHE A 10 -5.12 54.68 4.40
N VAL A 11 -4.66 54.03 5.46
CA VAL A 11 -4.35 52.60 5.66
C VAL A 11 -5.37 51.65 5.03
N THR A 12 -4.89 50.61 4.35
CA THR A 12 -5.48 49.26 4.42
C THR A 12 -4.39 48.20 4.25
N LEU A 13 -4.00 47.57 5.36
CA LEU A 13 -3.12 46.41 5.41
C LEU A 13 -4.00 45.15 5.37
N SER A 14 -4.21 44.57 4.19
CA SER A 14 -5.01 43.35 4.03
C SER A 14 -4.12 42.13 4.24
N PHE A 15 -3.96 41.69 5.49
CA PHE A 15 -3.35 40.40 5.82
C PHE A 15 -4.41 39.31 5.67
N SER A 16 -4.55 38.76 4.47
CA SER A 16 -5.43 37.62 4.22
C SER A 16 -4.75 36.35 4.72
N ILE A 17 -4.96 35.99 5.99
CA ILE A 17 -4.61 34.65 6.49
C ILE A 17 -5.68 33.69 5.94
N ALA A 18 -5.38 33.09 4.80
CA ALA A 18 -6.12 31.93 4.31
C ALA A 18 -5.74 30.71 5.17
N ALA A 19 -6.38 30.57 6.33
CA ALA A 19 -6.40 29.30 7.07
C ALA A 19 -7.36 28.35 6.35
N ILE A 20 -6.90 27.78 5.23
CA ILE A 20 -7.60 26.66 4.60
C ILE A 20 -7.19 25.44 5.41
N GLY A 21 -8.17 24.94 6.18
CA GLY A 21 -8.01 23.81 7.07
C GLY A 21 -7.40 22.63 6.36
N MET A 22 -6.39 22.03 7.01
CA MET A 22 -5.93 20.69 6.69
C MET A 22 -7.14 19.77 6.86
N ILE A 23 -7.74 19.37 5.73
CA ILE A 23 -8.68 18.26 5.70
C ILE A 23 -7.82 17.05 6.03
N ALA A 24 -7.82 16.64 7.30
CA ALA A 24 -7.37 15.32 7.66
C ALA A 24 -8.32 14.36 6.94
N THR A 25 -7.90 13.88 5.77
CA THR A 25 -8.48 12.68 5.20
C THR A 25 -8.26 11.61 6.26
N SER A 26 -9.33 11.18 6.91
CA SER A 26 -9.34 9.91 7.61
C SER A 26 -9.00 8.87 6.56
N ALA A 27 -7.71 8.55 6.44
CA ALA A 27 -7.29 7.29 5.85
C ALA A 27 -7.88 6.25 6.79
N HIS A 28 -9.08 5.78 6.45
CA HIS A 28 -9.49 4.46 6.88
C HIS A 28 -8.36 3.58 6.38
N ALA A 29 -7.61 2.98 7.28
CA ALA A 29 -6.64 1.98 6.89
C ALA A 29 -7.49 0.82 6.38
N ASP A 30 -7.78 0.81 5.09
CA ASP A 30 -8.48 -0.29 4.45
C ASP A 30 -7.62 -1.53 4.73
N GLU A 31 -8.21 -2.50 5.40
CA GLU A 31 -7.58 -3.77 5.74
C GLU A 31 -7.72 -4.65 4.50
N PHE A 32 -6.77 -4.51 3.57
CA PHE A 32 -6.79 -5.32 2.35
C PHE A 32 -6.45 -6.76 2.70
N SER A 33 -7.25 -7.70 2.19
CA SER A 33 -7.04 -9.13 2.40
C SER A 33 -7.18 -9.88 1.10
N PHE A 34 -6.41 -10.96 0.97
CA PHE A 34 -6.45 -11.84 -0.20
C PHE A 34 -6.33 -13.29 0.25
N THR A 35 -6.82 -14.21 -0.59
CA THR A 35 -6.64 -15.65 -0.36
C THR A 35 -5.46 -16.17 -1.15
N ALA A 36 -4.72 -17.08 -0.53
CA ALA A 36 -3.62 -17.81 -1.14
C ALA A 36 -3.91 -19.31 -1.07
N THR A 37 -4.02 -19.97 -2.21
CA THR A 37 -4.26 -21.40 -2.32
C THR A 37 -3.03 -22.10 -2.88
N ASN A 38 -2.56 -23.14 -2.20
CA ASN A 38 -1.51 -24.00 -2.71
C ASN A 38 -2.14 -25.11 -3.57
N THR A 39 -2.02 -25.01 -4.89
CA THR A 39 -2.53 -26.02 -5.83
C THR A 39 -1.47 -27.08 -6.18
N THR A 40 -0.25 -26.94 -5.66
CA THR A 40 0.88 -27.83 -5.89
C THR A 40 0.92 -28.99 -4.88
N ASP A 41 1.80 -29.97 -5.14
CA ASP A 41 2.06 -31.10 -4.23
C ASP A 41 3.10 -30.78 -3.14
N SER A 42 3.72 -29.60 -3.18
CA SER A 42 4.78 -29.17 -2.25
C SER A 42 4.26 -28.10 -1.30
N ALA A 43 4.61 -28.16 -0.02
CA ALA A 43 4.15 -27.13 0.93
C ALA A 43 4.79 -25.77 0.60
N ILE A 44 4.00 -24.69 0.62
CA ILE A 44 4.54 -23.33 0.54
C ILE A 44 5.10 -22.96 1.89
N THR A 45 6.37 -22.55 1.93
CA THR A 45 7.06 -22.13 3.14
C THR A 45 7.11 -20.62 3.29
N GLU A 46 7.03 -19.88 2.18
CA GLU A 46 7.02 -18.41 2.16
C GLU A 46 6.16 -17.90 1.01
N VAL A 47 5.39 -16.83 1.24
CA VAL A 47 4.75 -16.04 0.18
C VAL A 47 5.47 -14.69 0.15
N LEU A 48 6.09 -14.37 -0.98
CA LEU A 48 6.93 -13.19 -1.15
C LEU A 48 6.24 -12.14 -2.00
N VAL A 49 6.50 -10.87 -1.69
CA VAL A 49 5.92 -9.71 -2.38
C VAL A 49 7.00 -8.68 -2.74
N SER A 50 6.87 -8.03 -3.89
CA SER A 50 7.85 -7.04 -4.37
C SER A 50 7.26 -6.03 -5.36
N GLU A 51 7.63 -4.76 -5.23
CA GLU A 51 7.31 -3.73 -6.22
C GLU A 51 8.16 -3.87 -7.51
N ASN A 52 9.39 -4.38 -7.37
CA ASN A 52 10.45 -4.24 -8.37
C ASN A 52 11.11 -5.57 -8.84
N LYS A 53 10.62 -6.73 -8.35
CA LYS A 53 11.19 -8.08 -8.57
C LYS A 53 12.62 -8.30 -8.06
N SER A 54 13.16 -7.37 -7.27
CA SER A 54 14.55 -7.41 -6.79
C SER A 54 14.60 -7.48 -5.26
N ASP A 55 13.88 -6.59 -4.59
CA ASP A 55 13.72 -6.56 -3.13
C ASP A 55 12.41 -7.24 -2.76
N TRP A 56 12.45 -8.24 -1.88
CA TRP A 56 11.30 -9.07 -1.54
C TRP A 56 10.95 -8.96 -0.06
N GLY A 57 9.72 -8.58 0.23
CA GLY A 57 9.07 -8.78 1.53
C GLY A 57 8.43 -10.16 1.62
N TYR A 58 7.91 -10.51 2.78
CA TYR A 58 7.22 -11.77 3.04
C TYR A 58 5.92 -11.53 3.81
N PHE A 59 4.91 -12.33 3.50
CA PHE A 59 3.72 -12.44 4.34
C PHE A 59 3.96 -13.46 5.45
N ASP A 60 3.43 -13.20 6.64
CA ASP A 60 3.40 -14.20 7.71
C ASP A 60 2.32 -15.24 7.40
N ILE A 61 2.77 -16.46 7.08
CA ILE A 61 1.92 -17.62 6.80
C ILE A 61 2.05 -18.70 7.89
N GLY A 62 2.62 -18.36 9.04
CA GLY A 62 2.86 -19.27 10.16
C GLY A 62 3.74 -20.46 9.76
N SER A 63 3.19 -21.68 9.87
CA SER A 63 3.91 -22.92 9.53
C SER A 63 3.94 -23.25 8.04
N GLY A 64 3.44 -22.37 7.18
CA GLY A 64 3.30 -22.60 5.74
C GLY A 64 1.91 -23.08 5.30
N ILE A 65 1.71 -23.15 3.98
CA ILE A 65 0.45 -23.54 3.34
C ILE A 65 0.62 -24.95 2.75
N LYS A 66 -0.10 -25.92 3.32
CA LYS A 66 -0.06 -27.32 2.86
C LYS A 66 -0.68 -27.47 1.46
N PRO A 67 -0.29 -28.51 0.70
CA PRO A 67 -0.95 -28.87 -0.54
C PRO A 67 -2.49 -28.88 -0.43
N GLY A 68 -3.17 -28.26 -1.39
CA GLY A 68 -4.63 -28.16 -1.46
C GLY A 68 -5.28 -27.27 -0.40
N SER A 69 -4.50 -26.50 0.37
CA SER A 69 -5.03 -25.62 1.42
C SER A 69 -5.07 -24.16 0.96
N THR A 70 -6.06 -23.43 1.46
CA THR A 70 -6.22 -21.99 1.26
C THR A 70 -6.07 -21.27 2.60
N VAL A 71 -5.38 -20.15 2.61
CA VAL A 71 -5.27 -19.24 3.76
C VAL A 71 -5.69 -17.84 3.38
N ASN A 72 -6.16 -17.07 4.36
CA ASN A 72 -6.44 -15.64 4.20
C ASN A 72 -5.25 -14.84 4.73
N LEU A 73 -4.69 -13.96 3.90
CA LEU A 73 -3.55 -13.12 4.23
C LEU A 73 -3.99 -11.67 4.29
N LEU A 74 -3.45 -10.96 5.28
CA LEU A 74 -3.70 -9.54 5.49
C LEU A 74 -2.53 -8.75 4.93
N TRP A 75 -2.84 -7.71 4.17
CA TRP A 75 -1.89 -6.69 3.78
C TRP A 75 -1.57 -5.81 4.98
N ASP A 76 -0.28 -5.60 5.25
CA ASP A 76 0.13 -4.78 6.39
C ASP A 76 -0.22 -3.31 6.13
N GLN A 77 -1.02 -2.71 7.01
CA GLN A 77 -1.48 -1.34 6.84
C GLN A 77 -0.31 -0.32 6.81
N SER A 78 0.86 -0.66 7.35
CA SER A 78 2.05 0.19 7.30
C SER A 78 2.62 0.34 5.88
N THR A 79 2.33 -0.61 4.99
CA THR A 79 2.72 -0.57 3.57
C THR A 79 1.62 -0.05 2.66
N ASN A 80 0.51 0.49 3.19
CA ASN A 80 -0.57 1.10 2.39
C ASN A 80 -0.13 2.34 1.56
N ASN A 81 1.11 2.81 1.71
CA ASN A 81 1.69 3.87 0.86
C ASN A 81 2.44 3.31 -0.35
N GLU A 82 2.62 1.99 -0.45
CA GLU A 82 3.23 1.30 -1.59
C GLU A 82 2.25 1.20 -2.76
N SER A 83 2.76 0.80 -3.94
CA SER A 83 1.92 0.53 -5.10
C SER A 83 0.94 -0.62 -4.81
N CYS A 84 -0.33 -0.46 -5.20
CA CYS A 84 -1.32 -1.56 -5.17
C CYS A 84 -0.88 -2.75 -6.03
N THR A 85 -0.20 -2.45 -7.15
CA THR A 85 0.21 -3.49 -8.10
C THR A 85 1.58 -4.04 -7.73
N GLN A 86 1.62 -5.31 -7.35
CA GLN A 86 2.77 -5.95 -6.72
C GLN A 86 3.07 -7.29 -7.37
N TRP A 87 4.33 -7.70 -7.34
CA TRP A 87 4.75 -9.03 -7.76
C TRP A 87 4.69 -9.99 -6.60
N VAL A 88 4.15 -11.18 -6.83
CA VAL A 88 4.02 -12.23 -5.83
C VAL A 88 4.66 -13.51 -6.36
N LYS A 89 5.35 -14.24 -5.48
CA LYS A 89 5.84 -15.58 -5.73
C LYS A 89 5.80 -16.43 -4.44
N ALA A 90 5.91 -17.74 -4.57
CA ALA A 90 6.01 -18.66 -3.44
C ALA A 90 7.36 -19.39 -3.41
N SER A 91 7.90 -19.61 -2.21
CA SER A 91 8.95 -20.61 -1.95
C SER A 91 8.32 -21.92 -1.51
N TYR A 92 8.78 -23.04 -2.04
CA TYR A 92 8.27 -24.37 -1.73
C TYR A 92 9.24 -25.17 -0.86
N ALA A 93 8.71 -26.15 -0.11
CA ALA A 93 9.47 -27.00 0.80
C ALA A 93 10.49 -27.92 0.09
N ASP A 94 10.32 -28.15 -1.22
CA ASP A 94 11.30 -28.85 -2.06
C ASP A 94 12.49 -27.96 -2.51
N GLY A 95 12.46 -26.67 -2.15
CA GLY A 95 13.49 -25.69 -2.47
C GLY A 95 13.31 -24.98 -3.81
N SER A 96 12.23 -25.27 -4.56
CA SER A 96 11.87 -24.51 -5.76
C SER A 96 11.08 -23.23 -5.42
N GLU A 97 10.96 -22.33 -6.40
CA GLU A 97 10.14 -21.12 -6.30
C GLU A 97 9.17 -21.04 -7.49
N SER A 98 8.02 -20.41 -7.31
CA SER A 98 7.09 -20.10 -8.40
C SER A 98 7.64 -18.99 -9.29
N GLU A 99 7.17 -18.92 -10.54
CA GLU A 99 7.40 -17.73 -11.36
C GLU A 99 6.70 -16.51 -10.73
N PRO A 100 7.33 -15.33 -10.66
CA PRO A 100 6.67 -14.13 -10.16
C PRO A 100 5.53 -13.65 -11.07
N ALA A 101 4.33 -13.57 -10.51
CA ALA A 101 3.13 -13.05 -11.15
C ALA A 101 2.73 -11.69 -10.54
N LYS A 102 2.08 -10.83 -11.33
CA LYS A 102 1.70 -9.48 -10.90
C LYS A 102 0.21 -9.44 -10.56
N PHE A 103 -0.12 -8.87 -9.40
CA PHE A 103 -1.48 -8.75 -8.91
C PHE A 103 -1.78 -7.33 -8.46
N ASP A 104 -3.06 -6.96 -8.46
CA ASP A 104 -3.55 -5.70 -7.93
C ASP A 104 -4.26 -5.95 -6.59
N PHE A 105 -3.65 -5.49 -5.50
CA PHE A 105 -4.16 -5.68 -4.14
C PHE A 105 -5.23 -4.65 -3.74
N CYS A 106 -5.50 -3.65 -4.60
CA CYS A 106 -6.57 -2.68 -4.38
C CYS A 106 -7.92 -3.16 -4.92
N GLU A 107 -7.96 -4.34 -5.55
CA GLU A 107 -9.20 -5.03 -5.87
C GLU A 107 -9.66 -5.87 -4.67
N ASP A 108 -10.95 -5.79 -4.33
CA ASP A 108 -11.54 -6.62 -3.28
C ASP A 108 -11.58 -8.09 -3.69
N GLY A 109 -11.30 -8.97 -2.73
CA GLY A 109 -11.47 -10.42 -2.90
C GLY A 109 -10.45 -11.05 -3.85
N LEU A 110 -9.22 -10.53 -3.90
CA LEU A 110 -8.13 -11.13 -4.65
C LEU A 110 -7.88 -12.58 -4.20
N GLU A 111 -7.85 -13.50 -5.16
CA GLU A 111 -7.53 -14.91 -4.96
C GLU A 111 -6.28 -15.27 -5.77
N ILE A 112 -5.28 -15.85 -5.11
CA ILE A 112 -4.00 -16.24 -5.72
C ILE A 112 -3.83 -17.76 -5.59
N ASP A 113 -3.74 -18.42 -6.74
CA ASP A 113 -3.40 -19.84 -6.83
C ASP A 113 -1.92 -19.99 -7.19
N PHE A 114 -1.23 -20.85 -6.44
CA PHE A 114 0.18 -21.21 -6.63
C PHE A 114 0.32 -22.63 -7.19
#